data_AF-A0A8H2W243-F1
#
_entry.id   AF-A0A8H2W243-F1
#
_cell.length_a   1.000
_cell.length_b   1.000
_cell.length_c   1.000
_cell.angle_alpha   90.00
_cell.angle_beta   90.00
_cell.angle_gamma   90.00
#
_symmetry.space_group_name_H-M   'P 1'
#
loop_
_entity.id
_entity.type
_entity.pdbx_description
1 polymer ?
#
loop_
_entity_poly.entity_id
_entity_poly.type
_entity_poly.pdbx_seq_one_letter_code
_entity_poly.pdbx_strand_id
1 'polypeptide(L)'
;MLLGGSKQPIDKKIPNGCLDVFCVSNTTYEEFAEKGNIEMVQKSGIPELRRFCRKITASAQLQQALHFMRSRLPSLFNSIEIWTESTHALAQVHKADKGTSIMDGHELALVMKHHGKFRDVLRSDIFRFFNKSSIQWEGNAAKSYKAWCRNNGKHEAGTRGYVNWNAEMIERMRIDLKSKWALLEEKITTSMKSLLEEVNNQLRGLRACIEEQNASTTMQYGINFRIQDLEYQFSLIEQKFARLLRTIRQYVEEPNASSFIATEMMPAYREACSQGGKGMHVRQISIITNHTSNGTIFHNISAKMRKEMINIIDDEFGKLKGEVDDTFDLIGKDIEMAVAEKPQSSSHALSPEAKKLIDRLAKNLLS
;
A
#
# COMPACT_ATOMS: atom_id res chain seq x y z
N MET A 1 -12.94 43.62 7.18
CA MET A 1 -13.95 43.60 8.25
C MET A 1 -14.49 42.17 8.33
N LEU A 2 -14.17 41.46 9.43
CA LEU A 2 -14.80 40.28 10.07
C LEU A 2 -15.38 39.15 9.17
N LEU A 3 -14.70 38.00 9.08
CA LEU A 3 -14.84 36.78 9.93
C LEU A 3 -16.16 36.00 9.74
N GLY A 4 -16.03 34.75 9.29
CA GLY A 4 -17.15 33.79 9.24
C GLY A 4 -16.79 32.39 8.74
N GLY A 5 -15.55 31.93 8.93
CA GLY A 5 -15.17 30.54 8.61
C GLY A 5 -15.50 29.63 9.79
N SER A 6 -16.57 28.85 9.67
CA SER A 6 -16.96 27.85 10.68
C SER A 6 -15.84 26.83 10.87
N LYS A 7 -15.17 26.89 12.04
CA LYS A 7 -14.31 25.83 12.56
C LYS A 7 -15.22 24.69 13.03
N GLN A 8 -15.26 23.59 12.28
CA GLN A 8 -15.57 22.30 12.89
C GLN A 8 -14.28 21.69 13.46
N PRO A 9 -14.29 21.13 14.68
CA PRO A 9 -13.09 20.62 15.32
C PRO A 9 -12.66 19.30 14.68
N ILE A 10 -11.57 19.33 13.91
CA ILE A 10 -10.83 18.15 13.43
C ILE A 10 -10.00 17.62 14.60
N ASP A 11 -10.66 17.09 15.63
CA ASP A 11 -9.98 16.67 16.88
C ASP A 11 -10.10 15.17 17.17
N LYS A 12 -10.52 14.36 16.20
CA LYS A 12 -10.58 12.90 16.40
C LYS A 12 -9.99 12.16 15.21
N LYS A 13 -8.74 11.72 15.38
CA LYS A 13 -7.89 10.83 14.54
C LYS A 13 -6.78 11.53 13.75
N ILE A 14 -5.77 12.04 14.45
CA ILE A 14 -4.42 12.22 13.88
C ILE A 14 -3.48 11.30 14.65
N PRO A 15 -2.95 10.22 14.03
CA PRO A 15 -1.88 9.45 14.66
C PRO A 15 -0.66 10.38 14.79
N ASN A 16 -0.19 10.59 16.02
CA ASN A 16 0.92 11.48 16.43
C ASN A 16 0.62 12.98 16.64
N GLY A 17 -0.64 13.41 16.66
CA GLY A 17 -1.03 14.69 17.28
C GLY A 17 -0.55 15.99 16.63
N CYS A 18 0.08 15.97 15.45
CA CYS A 18 0.45 17.17 14.71
C CYS A 18 -0.12 17.10 13.29
N LEU A 19 -1.08 17.97 12.97
CA LEU A 19 -1.55 18.20 11.61
C LEU A 19 -0.75 19.38 11.04
N ASP A 20 0.10 19.12 10.05
CA ASP A 20 0.78 20.18 9.31
C ASP A 20 -0.24 20.92 8.42
N VAL A 21 -0.82 21.99 8.95
CA VAL A 21 -1.78 22.84 8.23
C VAL A 21 -1.02 23.99 7.56
N PHE A 22 -1.07 24.06 6.23
CA PHE A 22 -0.52 25.16 5.45
C PHE A 22 -1.63 26.11 5.02
N CYS A 23 -1.51 27.39 5.40
CA CYS A 23 -2.35 28.44 4.84
C CYS A 23 -1.74 28.91 3.52
N VAL A 24 -2.40 28.61 2.40
CA VAL A 24 -1.88 28.93 1.06
C VAL A 24 -2.83 29.83 0.27
N SER A 25 -2.27 30.72 -0.54
CA SER A 25 -3.01 31.58 -1.47
C SER A 25 -2.46 31.44 -2.88
N ASN A 26 -3.18 30.71 -3.74
CA ASN A 26 -2.80 30.52 -5.15
C ASN A 26 -2.81 31.85 -5.91
N THR A 27 -3.81 32.69 -5.66
CA THR A 27 -3.95 34.00 -6.33
C THR A 27 -2.78 34.93 -5.99
N THR A 28 -2.37 34.99 -4.72
CA THR A 28 -1.20 35.78 -4.30
C THR A 28 0.10 35.23 -4.89
N TYR A 29 0.24 33.91 -4.96
CA TYR A 29 1.45 33.33 -5.56
C TYR A 29 1.54 33.63 -7.06
N GLU A 30 0.49 33.37 -7.83
CA GLU A 30 0.45 33.58 -9.28
C GLU A 30 0.70 35.05 -9.63
N GLU A 31 0.05 35.98 -8.93
CA GLU A 31 0.17 37.41 -9.20
C GLU A 31 1.59 37.95 -8.98
N PHE A 32 2.26 37.50 -7.92
CA PHE A 32 3.54 38.08 -7.51
C PHE A 32 4.76 37.26 -7.95
N ALA A 33 4.58 35.99 -8.34
CA ALA A 33 5.65 35.16 -8.89
C ALA A 33 6.17 35.68 -10.23
N GLU A 34 5.26 36.06 -11.13
CA GLU A 34 5.64 36.63 -12.45
C GLU A 34 6.26 38.03 -12.31
N LYS A 35 5.80 38.81 -11.33
CA LYS A 35 6.29 40.17 -11.04
C LYS A 35 7.63 40.18 -10.27
N GLY A 36 8.17 39.02 -9.90
CA GLY A 36 9.44 38.91 -9.18
C GLY A 36 9.42 39.42 -7.73
N ASN A 37 8.24 39.61 -7.12
CA ASN A 37 8.14 40.10 -5.74
C ASN A 37 8.28 38.92 -4.75
N ILE A 38 9.51 38.68 -4.33
CA ILE A 38 9.88 37.55 -3.46
C ILE A 38 9.15 37.59 -2.12
N GLU A 39 8.92 38.78 -1.53
CA GLU A 39 8.28 38.92 -0.23
C GLU A 39 6.81 38.44 -0.25
N MET A 40 6.06 38.87 -1.27
CA MET A 40 4.65 38.44 -1.43
C MET A 40 4.53 36.97 -1.83
N VAL A 41 5.50 36.47 -2.61
CA VAL A 41 5.60 35.03 -2.92
C VAL A 41 5.81 34.21 -1.64
N GLN A 42 6.65 34.67 -0.70
CA GLN A 42 6.82 33.99 0.59
C GLN A 42 5.55 34.03 1.44
N LYS A 43 4.87 35.19 1.48
CA LYS A 43 3.60 35.36 2.21
C LYS A 43 2.44 34.52 1.68
N SER A 44 2.53 34.00 0.45
CA SER A 44 1.54 33.10 -0.13
C SER A 44 1.46 31.72 0.52
N GLY A 45 2.47 31.32 1.31
CA GLY A 45 2.57 29.97 1.92
C GLY A 45 2.92 28.84 0.95
N ILE A 46 2.88 29.06 -0.37
CA ILE A 46 3.21 28.05 -1.39
C ILE A 46 4.68 27.61 -1.35
N PRO A 47 5.68 28.50 -1.17
CA PRO A 47 7.07 28.07 -1.04
C PRO A 47 7.30 27.11 0.13
N GLU A 48 6.64 27.36 1.26
CA GLU A 48 6.73 26.53 2.46
C GLU A 48 6.08 25.15 2.24
N LEU A 49 4.88 25.11 1.65
CA LEU A 49 4.22 23.88 1.24
C LEU A 49 5.11 23.06 0.28
N ARG A 50 5.70 23.70 -0.73
CA ARG A 50 6.62 23.02 -1.67
C ARG A 50 7.85 22.46 -0.97
N ARG A 51 8.45 23.22 -0.05
CA ARG A 51 9.59 22.76 0.75
C ARG A 51 9.20 21.55 1.60
N PHE A 52 8.02 21.57 2.21
CA PHE A 52 7.48 20.42 2.94
C PHE A 52 7.30 19.19 2.05
N CYS A 53 6.67 19.33 0.88
CA CYS A 53 6.51 18.22 -0.08
C CYS A 53 7.86 17.65 -0.54
N ARG A 54 8.85 18.52 -0.80
CA ARG A 54 10.21 18.10 -1.14
C ARG A 54 10.87 17.35 0.01
N LYS A 55 10.71 17.82 1.26
CA LYS A 55 11.24 17.16 2.45
C LYS A 55 10.68 15.74 2.61
N ILE A 56 9.37 15.56 2.45
CA ILE A 56 8.73 14.22 2.52
C ILE A 56 9.35 13.29 1.47
N THR A 57 9.49 13.76 0.24
CA THR A 57 10.06 12.97 -0.86
C THR A 57 11.53 12.64 -0.60
N ALA A 58 12.33 13.62 -0.16
CA ALA A 58 13.73 13.44 0.16
C ALA A 58 13.95 12.44 1.31
N SER A 59 13.10 12.47 2.35
CA SER A 59 13.17 11.50 3.45
C SER A 59 12.91 10.07 2.96
N ALA A 60 11.91 9.87 2.09
CA ALA A 60 11.62 8.56 1.51
C ALA A 60 12.78 8.05 0.64
N GLN A 61 13.35 8.92 -0.20
CA GLN A 61 14.51 8.59 -1.03
C GLN A 61 15.75 8.25 -0.18
N LEU A 62 16.01 9.01 0.88
CA LEU A 62 17.11 8.74 1.80
C LEU A 62 16.93 7.39 2.49
N GLN A 63 15.73 7.08 2.97
CA GLN A 63 15.44 5.80 3.60
C GLN A 63 15.65 4.63 2.63
N GLN A 64 15.23 4.78 1.38
CA GLN A 64 15.47 3.79 0.33
C GLN A 64 16.96 3.59 0.04
N ALA A 65 17.73 4.69 -0.04
CA ALA A 65 19.17 4.63 -0.24
C ALA A 65 19.89 3.97 0.95
N LEU A 66 19.51 4.31 2.18
CA LEU A 66 20.06 3.70 3.39
C LEU A 66 19.77 2.20 3.46
N HIS A 67 18.54 1.80 3.11
CA HIS A 67 18.17 0.40 3.05
C HIS A 67 18.99 -0.36 1.99
N PHE A 68 19.14 0.20 0.78
CA PHE A 68 19.98 -0.39 -0.26
C PHE A 68 21.42 -0.63 0.24
N MET A 69 22.02 0.37 0.89
CA MET A 69 23.39 0.29 1.40
C MET A 69 23.56 -0.65 2.58
N ARG A 70 22.54 -0.80 3.44
CA ARG A 70 22.65 -1.57 4.69
C ARG A 70 22.23 -3.02 4.57
N SER A 71 21.38 -3.35 3.60
CA SER A 71 20.77 -4.68 3.51
C SER A 71 21.01 -5.30 2.14
N ARG A 72 20.56 -4.67 1.04
CA ARG A 72 20.65 -5.28 -0.31
C ARG A 72 22.08 -5.43 -0.83
N LEU A 73 22.90 -4.38 -0.70
CA LEU A 73 24.28 -4.40 -1.18
C LEU A 73 25.15 -5.39 -0.38
N PRO A 74 25.12 -5.40 0.98
CA PRO A 74 25.80 -6.43 1.75
C PRO A 74 25.29 -7.84 1.48
N SER A 75 23.97 -8.04 1.29
CA SER A 75 23.44 -9.36 0.92
C SER A 75 24.01 -9.87 -0.40
N LEU A 76 24.18 -8.99 -1.39
CA LEU A 76 24.78 -9.37 -2.67
C LEU A 76 26.25 -9.75 -2.50
N PHE A 77 27.03 -8.93 -1.78
CA PHE A 77 28.43 -9.25 -1.50
C PHE A 77 28.57 -10.57 -0.75
N ASN A 78 27.66 -10.84 0.17
CA ASN A 78 27.63 -12.09 0.91
C ASN A 78 27.38 -13.31 0.00
N SER A 79 26.42 -13.23 -0.93
CA SER A 79 26.22 -14.29 -1.92
C SER A 79 27.45 -14.49 -2.82
N ILE A 80 28.14 -13.40 -3.20
CA ILE A 80 29.39 -13.48 -3.97
C ILE A 80 30.50 -14.14 -3.14
N GLU A 81 30.60 -13.79 -1.86
CA GLU A 81 31.58 -14.35 -0.93
C GLU A 81 31.37 -15.85 -0.77
N ILE A 82 30.14 -16.30 -0.52
CA ILE A 82 29.75 -17.72 -0.46
C ILE A 82 30.15 -18.44 -1.76
N TRP A 83 29.87 -17.84 -2.91
CA TRP A 83 30.26 -18.40 -4.20
C TRP A 83 31.79 -18.49 -4.35
N THR A 84 32.54 -17.46 -3.97
CA THR A 84 34.00 -17.50 -4.03
C THR A 84 34.59 -18.54 -3.08
N GLU A 85 34.10 -18.62 -1.84
CA GLU A 85 34.51 -19.62 -0.85
C GLU A 85 34.27 -21.04 -1.36
N SER A 86 33.11 -21.29 -1.99
CA SER A 86 32.81 -22.61 -2.56
C SER A 86 33.77 -22.95 -3.70
N THR A 87 34.02 -22.03 -4.64
CA THR A 87 34.97 -22.27 -5.74
C THR A 87 36.41 -22.52 -5.26
N HIS A 88 36.83 -21.86 -4.17
CA HIS A 88 38.15 -22.09 -3.56
C HIS A 88 38.21 -23.44 -2.84
N ALA A 89 37.14 -23.86 -2.16
CA ALA A 89 37.04 -25.19 -1.57
C ALA A 89 37.11 -26.30 -2.64
N LEU A 90 36.49 -26.09 -3.81
CA LEU A 90 36.60 -27.01 -4.94
C LEU A 90 38.04 -27.15 -5.47
N ALA A 91 38.86 -26.11 -5.35
CA ALA A 91 40.25 -26.13 -5.79
C ALA A 91 41.20 -26.82 -4.79
N GLN A 92 40.79 -27.06 -3.54
CA GLN A 92 41.67 -27.53 -2.46
C GLN A 92 41.39 -28.94 -1.91
N VAL A 93 40.29 -29.61 -2.23
CA VAL A 93 39.96 -30.85 -1.50
C VAL A 93 40.44 -32.15 -2.17
N HIS A 94 41.47 -32.75 -1.55
CA HIS A 94 41.61 -34.20 -1.36
C HIS A 94 40.68 -34.68 -0.23
N LYS A 95 39.83 -35.68 -0.55
CA LYS A 95 39.03 -36.57 0.34
C LYS A 95 38.54 -35.99 1.69
N ALA A 96 37.24 -35.74 1.76
CA ALA A 96 36.43 -36.03 2.96
C ALA A 96 34.98 -36.31 2.55
N ASP A 97 34.34 -37.20 3.30
CA ASP A 97 33.05 -37.84 3.06
C ASP A 97 31.91 -37.19 3.90
N LYS A 98 30.69 -37.44 3.44
CA LYS A 98 29.35 -37.23 4.06
C LYS A 98 28.77 -35.82 4.12
N GLY A 99 28.00 -35.53 3.07
CA GLY A 99 26.94 -34.55 3.05
C GLY A 99 25.83 -34.87 4.07
N THR A 100 25.44 -33.83 4.80
CA THR A 100 24.23 -33.81 5.62
C THR A 100 23.25 -32.87 4.92
N SER A 101 22.05 -33.37 4.64
CA SER A 101 20.96 -32.65 3.98
C SER A 101 20.54 -31.44 4.81
N ILE A 102 21.06 -30.27 4.46
CA ILE A 102 20.70 -28.99 5.09
C ILE A 102 19.38 -28.54 4.45
N MET A 103 18.29 -28.64 5.22
CA MET A 103 16.95 -28.14 4.91
C MET A 103 16.11 -29.05 4.00
N ASP A 104 15.19 -29.80 4.62
CA ASP A 104 14.11 -30.48 3.91
C ASP A 104 13.17 -29.39 3.33
N GLY A 105 12.92 -29.40 2.01
CA GLY A 105 12.08 -28.40 1.31
C GLY A 105 10.63 -28.30 1.82
N HIS A 106 10.29 -29.13 2.80
CA HIS A 106 9.02 -29.19 3.51
C HIS A 106 8.75 -27.97 4.41
N GLU A 107 9.78 -27.33 4.99
CA GLU A 107 9.61 -26.11 5.82
C GLU A 107 9.24 -24.88 4.98
N LEU A 108 9.90 -24.72 3.83
CA LEU A 108 9.64 -23.65 2.85
C LEU A 108 8.20 -23.73 2.28
N ALA A 109 7.72 -24.95 2.02
CA ALA A 109 6.36 -25.18 1.54
C ALA A 109 5.26 -24.86 2.59
N LEU A 110 5.57 -24.96 3.88
CA LEU A 110 4.65 -24.60 4.96
C LEU A 110 4.44 -23.08 5.02
N VAL A 111 5.51 -22.28 4.88
CA VAL A 111 5.45 -20.80 4.79
C VAL A 111 4.43 -20.38 3.72
N MET A 112 4.62 -20.86 2.50
CA MET A 112 3.78 -20.53 1.34
C MET A 112 2.30 -20.91 1.56
N LYS A 113 2.04 -22.02 2.27
CA LYS A 113 0.68 -22.47 2.61
C LYS A 113 0.01 -21.57 3.65
N HIS A 114 0.77 -20.99 4.58
CA HIS A 114 0.25 -20.03 5.56
C HIS A 114 -0.10 -18.68 4.91
N HIS A 115 0.63 -18.24 3.87
CA HIS A 115 0.31 -17.03 3.09
C HIS A 115 -1.04 -17.10 2.36
N GLY A 116 -1.36 -18.23 1.72
CA GLY A 116 -2.62 -18.39 0.98
C GLY A 116 -3.85 -18.28 1.89
N LYS A 117 -3.79 -18.92 3.07
CA LYS A 117 -4.86 -18.89 4.08
C LYS A 117 -5.17 -17.47 4.55
N PHE A 118 -4.14 -16.66 4.69
CA PHE A 118 -4.25 -15.30 5.16
C PHE A 118 -5.06 -14.40 4.22
N ARG A 119 -4.69 -14.41 2.93
CA ARG A 119 -5.39 -13.66 1.89
C ARG A 119 -6.86 -14.08 1.84
N ASP A 120 -7.12 -15.38 1.92
CA ASP A 120 -8.46 -15.93 1.84
C ASP A 120 -9.31 -15.56 3.08
N VAL A 121 -8.70 -15.47 4.27
CA VAL A 121 -9.34 -14.95 5.49
C VAL A 121 -9.73 -13.48 5.33
N LEU A 122 -8.82 -12.61 4.89
CA LEU A 122 -9.13 -11.19 4.68
C LEU A 122 -10.21 -10.99 3.62
N ARG A 123 -10.15 -11.75 2.53
CA ARG A 123 -11.17 -11.73 1.48
C ARG A 123 -12.54 -12.14 2.05
N SER A 124 -12.58 -13.23 2.82
CA SER A 124 -13.80 -13.67 3.51
C SER A 124 -14.33 -12.61 4.47
N ASP A 125 -13.44 -11.94 5.21
CA ASP A 125 -13.80 -10.84 6.12
C ASP A 125 -14.39 -9.64 5.36
N ILE A 126 -13.85 -9.25 4.19
CA ILE A 126 -14.47 -8.22 3.35
C ILE A 126 -15.86 -8.66 2.90
N PHE A 127 -16.01 -9.88 2.42
CA PHE A 127 -17.32 -10.39 2.02
C PHE A 127 -18.30 -10.39 3.19
N ARG A 128 -17.84 -10.74 4.39
CA ARG A 128 -18.65 -10.76 5.62
C ARG A 128 -19.02 -9.35 6.08
N PHE A 129 -18.06 -8.44 6.18
CA PHE A 129 -18.28 -7.07 6.64
C PHE A 129 -19.16 -6.27 5.68
N PHE A 130 -19.02 -6.51 4.38
CA PHE A 130 -19.66 -5.70 3.34
C PHE A 130 -20.67 -6.50 2.50
N ASN A 131 -21.27 -7.56 3.06
CA ASN A 131 -22.24 -8.41 2.35
C ASN A 131 -23.54 -7.67 1.96
N LYS A 132 -24.16 -8.13 0.86
CA LYS A 132 -25.40 -7.62 0.26
C LYS A 132 -26.62 -7.68 1.19
N SER A 133 -26.68 -8.62 2.13
CA SER A 133 -27.83 -8.82 3.02
C SER A 133 -27.81 -7.97 4.30
N SER A 134 -26.66 -7.41 4.68
CA SER A 134 -26.51 -6.61 5.91
C SER A 134 -26.53 -5.11 5.68
N ILE A 135 -26.76 -4.68 4.43
CA ILE A 135 -26.63 -3.30 4.00
C ILE A 135 -27.85 -2.92 3.14
N GLN A 136 -28.88 -2.39 3.79
CA GLN A 136 -30.00 -1.73 3.14
C GLN A 136 -29.92 -0.24 3.43
N TRP A 137 -29.33 0.50 2.51
CA TRP A 137 -29.29 1.96 2.57
C TRP A 137 -30.52 2.50 1.81
N GLU A 138 -31.26 3.38 2.46
CA GLU A 138 -32.40 4.10 1.87
C GLU A 138 -32.02 5.59 1.80
N GLY A 139 -32.22 6.20 0.64
CA GLY A 139 -32.02 7.63 0.44
C GLY A 139 -33.33 8.39 0.61
N ASN A 140 -33.35 9.42 1.45
CA ASN A 140 -34.49 10.34 1.56
C ASN A 140 -34.31 11.52 0.61
N ALA A 141 -35.15 11.64 -0.42
CA ALA A 141 -35.08 12.74 -1.38
C ALA A 141 -35.79 14.01 -0.86
N ALA A 142 -35.14 15.18 -0.93
CA ALA A 142 -35.69 16.46 -0.47
C ALA A 142 -36.59 17.15 -1.52
N LYS A 143 -37.34 18.19 -1.12
CA LYS A 143 -38.44 18.81 -1.89
C LYS A 143 -38.04 19.79 -3.03
N SER A 144 -36.76 19.87 -3.45
CA SER A 144 -36.27 20.92 -4.37
C SER A 144 -35.47 20.39 -5.58
N TYR A 145 -36.13 19.63 -6.46
CA TYR A 145 -35.49 18.82 -7.52
C TYR A 145 -34.80 19.60 -8.64
N LYS A 146 -35.41 20.69 -9.13
CA LYS A 146 -34.95 21.38 -10.35
C LYS A 146 -33.54 21.98 -10.23
N ALA A 147 -33.27 22.70 -9.15
CA ALA A 147 -32.00 23.42 -9.01
C ALA A 147 -30.82 22.50 -8.61
N TRP A 148 -31.13 21.31 -8.10
CA TRP A 148 -30.14 20.37 -7.61
C TRP A 148 -29.73 19.40 -8.72
N CYS A 149 -30.68 18.98 -9.58
CA CYS A 149 -30.35 18.25 -10.81
C CYS A 149 -29.39 19.05 -11.69
N ARG A 150 -29.58 20.38 -11.77
CA ARG A 150 -28.72 21.29 -12.57
C ARG A 150 -27.29 21.41 -12.09
N ASN A 151 -27.06 21.10 -10.81
CA ASN A 151 -25.78 21.26 -10.14
C ASN A 151 -25.28 19.93 -9.55
N ASN A 152 -25.68 18.80 -10.14
CA ASN A 152 -25.22 17.45 -9.78
C ASN A 152 -25.35 17.13 -8.27
N GLY A 153 -26.43 17.58 -7.66
CA GLY A 153 -26.73 17.36 -6.24
C GLY A 153 -26.21 18.45 -5.29
N LYS A 154 -25.51 19.49 -5.78
CA LYS A 154 -25.07 20.63 -4.96
C LYS A 154 -26.03 21.80 -5.11
N HIS A 155 -26.45 22.44 -4.02
CA HIS A 155 -27.29 23.63 -4.14
C HIS A 155 -27.17 24.52 -2.90
N GLU A 156 -27.12 25.84 -3.11
CA GLU A 156 -27.21 26.83 -2.04
C GLU A 156 -28.58 27.50 -2.09
N ALA A 157 -29.38 27.36 -1.03
CA ALA A 157 -30.67 28.02 -0.91
C ALA A 157 -30.63 29.10 0.17
N GLY A 158 -31.17 30.29 -0.12
CA GLY A 158 -31.05 31.46 0.76
C GLY A 158 -31.53 31.27 2.21
N THR A 159 -32.45 30.34 2.48
CA THR A 159 -32.93 30.02 3.84
C THR A 159 -32.28 28.77 4.46
N ARG A 160 -31.64 27.91 3.66
CA ARG A 160 -31.14 26.58 4.08
C ARG A 160 -29.63 26.42 3.96
N GLY A 161 -28.93 27.41 3.41
CA GLY A 161 -27.49 27.38 3.17
C GLY A 161 -27.08 26.39 2.07
N TYR A 162 -25.79 26.07 2.02
CA TYR A 162 -25.22 25.08 1.11
C TYR A 162 -25.63 23.65 1.52
N VAL A 163 -26.13 22.88 0.55
CA VAL A 163 -26.56 21.49 0.71
C VAL A 163 -25.93 20.62 -0.39
N ASN A 164 -25.51 19.41 -0.03
CA ASN A 164 -25.03 18.38 -0.97
C ASN A 164 -25.88 17.11 -0.81
N TRP A 165 -26.74 16.82 -1.78
CA TRP A 165 -27.60 15.63 -1.77
C TRP A 165 -26.85 14.32 -1.77
N ASN A 166 -25.72 14.26 -2.49
CA ASN A 166 -24.91 13.05 -2.50
C ASN A 166 -24.40 12.76 -1.08
N ALA A 167 -24.14 13.80 -0.27
CA ALA A 167 -23.75 13.66 1.14
C ALA A 167 -24.92 13.14 2.00
N GLU A 168 -26.11 13.73 1.84
CA GLU A 168 -27.31 13.31 2.58
C GLU A 168 -27.69 11.85 2.26
N MET A 169 -27.60 11.45 0.99
CA MET A 169 -27.91 10.09 0.54
C MET A 169 -26.99 9.04 1.15
N ILE A 170 -25.70 9.36 1.33
CA ILE A 170 -24.73 8.40 1.86
C ILE A 170 -24.55 8.48 3.38
N GLU A 171 -25.24 9.37 4.09
CA GLU A 171 -24.94 9.61 5.51
C GLU A 171 -25.14 8.35 6.37
N ARG A 172 -26.24 7.62 6.14
CA ARG A 172 -26.47 6.33 6.82
C ARG A 172 -25.40 5.30 6.47
N MET A 173 -24.98 5.25 5.21
CA MET A 173 -23.85 4.42 4.77
C MET A 173 -22.58 4.77 5.55
N ARG A 174 -22.23 6.06 5.66
CA ARG A 174 -21.01 6.50 6.36
C ARG A 174 -21.03 6.08 7.83
N ILE A 175 -22.18 6.20 8.49
CA ILE A 175 -22.37 5.77 9.89
C ILE A 175 -22.14 4.26 10.02
N ASP A 176 -22.80 3.46 9.18
CA ASP A 176 -22.73 2.00 9.24
C ASP A 176 -21.34 1.45 8.89
N LEU A 177 -20.61 2.10 7.99
CA LEU A 177 -19.29 1.66 7.56
C LEU A 177 -18.18 2.08 8.52
N LYS A 178 -18.39 3.10 9.36
CA LYS A 178 -17.35 3.66 10.23
C LYS A 178 -16.62 2.63 11.10
N SER A 179 -17.37 1.72 11.74
CA SER A 179 -16.78 0.66 12.57
C SER A 179 -16.15 -0.44 11.72
N LYS A 180 -16.76 -0.77 10.58
CA LYS A 180 -16.26 -1.78 9.64
C LYS A 180 -14.91 -1.41 9.05
N TRP A 181 -14.70 -0.13 8.72
CA TRP A 181 -13.40 0.38 8.29
C TRP A 181 -12.33 0.21 9.36
N ALA A 182 -12.66 0.55 10.62
CA ALA A 182 -11.70 0.41 11.71
C ALA A 182 -11.31 -1.05 11.96
N LEU A 183 -12.29 -1.97 11.94
CA LEU A 183 -12.04 -3.41 12.07
C LEU A 183 -11.19 -3.94 10.91
N LEU A 184 -11.46 -3.49 9.69
CA LEU A 184 -10.68 -3.89 8.52
C LEU A 184 -9.23 -3.38 8.62
N GLU A 185 -9.03 -2.09 8.91
CA GLU A 185 -7.70 -1.48 9.11
C GLU A 185 -6.90 -2.23 10.19
N GLU A 186 -7.50 -2.50 11.36
CA GLU A 186 -6.87 -3.25 12.44
C GLU A 186 -6.52 -4.68 12.02
N LYS A 187 -7.45 -5.35 11.31
CA LYS A 187 -7.24 -6.71 10.84
C LYS A 187 -6.07 -6.75 9.86
N ILE A 188 -6.00 -5.86 8.88
CA ILE A 188 -4.89 -5.81 7.92
C ILE A 188 -3.56 -5.64 8.64
N THR A 189 -3.45 -4.66 9.53
CA THR A 189 -2.22 -4.37 10.29
C THR A 189 -1.78 -5.56 11.14
N THR A 190 -2.69 -6.11 11.94
CA THR A 190 -2.41 -7.27 12.81
C THR A 190 -1.96 -8.46 11.99
N SER A 191 -2.64 -8.67 10.87
CA SER A 191 -2.38 -9.82 10.04
C SER A 191 -0.98 -9.60 9.36
N MET A 192 -0.68 -8.45 8.76
CA MET A 192 0.64 -8.20 8.13
C MET A 192 1.80 -8.37 9.12
N LYS A 193 1.64 -7.89 10.36
CA LYS A 193 2.63 -8.09 11.43
C LYS A 193 2.83 -9.56 11.78
N SER A 194 1.74 -10.30 11.98
CA SER A 194 1.81 -11.73 12.27
C SER A 194 2.51 -12.50 11.16
N LEU A 195 2.31 -12.10 9.89
CA LEU A 195 2.97 -12.73 8.76
C LEU A 195 4.47 -12.44 8.72
N LEU A 196 4.87 -11.19 8.95
CA LEU A 196 6.28 -10.81 9.03
C LEU A 196 6.98 -11.53 10.19
N GLU A 197 6.32 -11.60 11.35
CA GLU A 197 6.85 -12.29 12.53
C GLU A 197 7.06 -13.79 12.27
N GLU A 198 6.11 -14.45 11.61
CA GLU A 198 6.24 -15.85 11.22
C GLU A 198 7.44 -16.06 10.28
N VAL A 199 7.54 -15.28 9.20
CA VAL A 199 8.66 -15.38 8.25
C VAL A 199 9.99 -15.14 8.95
N ASN A 200 10.08 -14.11 9.79
CA ASN A 200 11.29 -13.78 10.54
C ASN A 200 11.67 -14.89 11.54
N ASN A 201 10.71 -15.49 12.23
CA ASN A 201 10.96 -16.59 13.16
C ASN A 201 11.55 -17.80 12.44
N GLN A 202 11.05 -18.11 11.25
CA GLN A 202 11.58 -19.23 10.46
C GLN A 202 12.98 -18.96 9.92
N LEU A 203 13.23 -17.75 9.40
CA LEU A 203 14.58 -17.36 8.96
C LEU A 203 15.59 -17.36 10.12
N ARG A 204 15.17 -16.95 11.31
CA ARG A 204 16.00 -17.04 12.53
C ARG A 204 16.22 -18.47 12.97
N GLY A 205 15.22 -19.34 12.84
CA GLY A 205 15.35 -20.78 13.09
C GLY A 205 16.37 -21.41 12.16
N LEU A 206 16.28 -21.14 10.85
CA LEU A 206 17.27 -21.57 9.87
C LEU A 206 18.68 -21.09 10.22
N ARG A 207 18.82 -19.83 10.61
CA ARG A 207 20.11 -19.29 11.06
C ARG A 207 20.66 -20.05 12.26
N ALA A 208 19.82 -20.36 13.25
CA ALA A 208 20.24 -21.12 14.43
C ALA A 208 20.70 -22.54 14.05
N CYS A 209 20.01 -23.22 13.12
CA CYS A 209 20.44 -24.51 12.61
C CYS A 209 21.81 -24.46 11.92
N ILE A 210 22.10 -23.40 11.17
CA ILE A 210 23.40 -23.17 10.53
C ILE A 210 24.49 -22.93 11.59
N GLU A 211 24.17 -22.17 12.64
CA GLU A 211 25.08 -21.91 13.76
C GLU A 211 25.43 -23.20 14.53
N GLU A 212 24.43 -24.03 14.86
CA GLU A 212 24.62 -25.31 15.55
C GLU A 212 25.50 -26.30 14.77
N GLN A 213 25.49 -26.22 13.44
CA GLN A 213 26.31 -27.05 12.56
C GLN A 213 27.74 -26.52 12.37
N ASN A 214 28.13 -25.45 13.09
CA ASN A 214 29.40 -24.72 12.88
C ASN A 214 29.60 -24.30 11.41
N ALA A 215 28.50 -24.04 10.68
CA ALA A 215 28.55 -23.64 9.29
C ALA A 215 28.88 -22.13 9.15
N SER A 216 29.26 -21.74 7.92
CA SER A 216 29.85 -20.42 7.57
C SER A 216 29.15 -19.22 8.22
N THR A 217 29.94 -18.36 8.89
CA THR A 217 29.50 -17.06 9.41
C THR A 217 28.93 -16.16 8.32
N THR A 218 29.44 -16.28 7.10
CA THR A 218 28.99 -15.58 5.89
C THR A 218 27.52 -15.95 5.61
N MET A 219 27.14 -17.22 5.70
CA MET A 219 25.75 -17.64 5.52
C MET A 219 24.80 -17.01 6.56
N GLN A 220 25.24 -16.90 7.81
CA GLN A 220 24.45 -16.28 8.88
C GLN A 220 24.24 -14.78 8.64
N TYR A 221 25.26 -14.06 8.16
CA TYR A 221 25.13 -12.65 7.79
C TYR A 221 24.16 -12.47 6.62
N GLY A 222 24.23 -13.34 5.61
CA GLY A 222 23.31 -13.36 4.47
C GLY A 222 21.84 -13.43 4.90
N ILE A 223 21.51 -14.33 5.83
CA ILE A 223 20.14 -14.44 6.36
C ILE A 223 19.72 -13.16 7.09
N ASN A 224 20.59 -12.55 7.90
CA ASN A 224 20.28 -11.31 8.60
C ASN A 224 20.01 -10.15 7.63
N PHE A 225 20.78 -10.01 6.55
CA PHE A 225 20.54 -8.97 5.55
C PHE A 225 19.21 -9.18 4.83
N ARG A 226 18.82 -10.42 4.57
CA ARG A 226 17.53 -10.78 3.95
C ARG A 226 16.34 -10.54 4.86
N ILE A 227 16.47 -10.80 6.16
CA ILE A 227 15.47 -10.41 7.17
C ILE A 227 15.24 -8.90 7.13
N GLN A 228 16.31 -8.10 7.12
CA GLN A 228 16.20 -6.64 7.07
C GLN A 228 15.55 -6.15 5.76
N ASP A 229 15.87 -6.79 4.63
CA ASP A 229 15.24 -6.48 3.33
C ASP A 229 13.74 -6.77 3.37
N LEU A 230 13.34 -7.94 3.87
CA LEU A 230 11.92 -8.30 4.04
C LEU A 230 11.18 -7.34 4.97
N GLU A 231 11.75 -6.99 6.12
CA GLU A 231 11.14 -6.00 7.04
C GLU A 231 10.88 -4.66 6.33
N TYR A 232 11.83 -4.21 5.50
CA TYR A 232 11.66 -3.01 4.69
C TYR A 232 10.56 -3.18 3.63
N GLN A 233 10.54 -4.27 2.86
CA GLN A 233 9.52 -4.51 1.83
C GLN A 233 8.12 -4.61 2.42
N PHE A 234 7.95 -5.35 3.53
CA PHE A 234 6.68 -5.43 4.26
C PHE A 234 6.19 -4.04 4.66
N SER A 235 7.08 -3.18 5.16
CA SER A 235 6.71 -1.81 5.56
C SER A 235 6.24 -0.95 4.37
N LEU A 236 6.84 -1.11 3.19
CA LEU A 236 6.43 -0.40 1.98
C LEU A 236 5.06 -0.86 1.48
N ILE A 237 4.84 -2.18 1.49
CA ILE A 237 3.58 -2.80 1.07
C ILE A 237 2.46 -2.39 2.04
N GLU A 238 2.69 -2.43 3.35
CA GLU A 238 1.72 -1.98 4.36
C GLU A 238 1.32 -0.51 4.16
N GLN A 239 2.31 0.38 3.97
CA GLN A 239 2.05 1.80 3.73
C GLN A 239 1.24 2.03 2.46
N LYS A 240 1.57 1.30 1.39
CA LYS A 240 0.87 1.42 0.11
C LYS A 240 -0.56 0.90 0.21
N PHE A 241 -0.76 -0.24 0.87
CA PHE A 241 -2.07 -0.78 1.17
C PHE A 241 -2.93 0.24 1.91
N ALA A 242 -2.40 0.82 3.00
CA ALA A 242 -3.11 1.82 3.79
C ALA A 242 -3.51 3.06 2.97
N ARG A 243 -2.66 3.51 2.05
CA ARG A 243 -2.98 4.62 1.13
C ARG A 243 -4.12 4.24 0.17
N LEU A 244 -4.04 3.07 -0.46
CA LEU A 244 -5.06 2.60 -1.40
C LEU A 244 -6.41 2.39 -0.72
N LEU A 245 -6.42 1.83 0.50
CA LEU A 245 -7.64 1.67 1.30
C LEU A 245 -8.28 3.03 1.64
N ARG A 246 -7.48 4.04 2.02
CA ARG A 246 -7.97 5.41 2.24
C ARG A 246 -8.58 6.00 0.97
N THR A 247 -8.01 5.73 -0.19
CA THR A 247 -8.56 6.18 -1.48
C THR A 247 -9.93 5.55 -1.76
N ILE A 248 -10.10 4.23 -1.54
CA ILE A 248 -11.43 3.61 -1.68
C ILE A 248 -12.42 4.26 -0.71
N ARG A 249 -12.02 4.42 0.55
CA ARG A 249 -12.85 5.03 1.57
C ARG A 249 -13.31 6.44 1.15
N GLN A 250 -12.42 7.23 0.58
CA GLN A 250 -12.77 8.55 0.03
C GLN A 250 -13.80 8.43 -1.11
N TYR A 251 -13.64 7.48 -2.04
CA TYR A 251 -14.63 7.29 -3.11
C TYR A 251 -16.00 6.85 -2.60
N VAL A 252 -16.05 6.14 -1.47
CA VAL A 252 -17.30 5.66 -0.85
C VAL A 252 -17.94 6.74 0.01
N GLU A 253 -17.17 7.44 0.85
CA GLU A 253 -17.69 8.30 1.93
C GLU A 253 -17.74 9.80 1.57
N GLU A 254 -16.99 10.26 0.59
CA GLU A 254 -16.94 11.69 0.25
C GLU A 254 -17.90 12.01 -0.89
N PRO A 255 -18.71 13.07 -0.79
CA PRO A 255 -19.69 13.44 -1.82
C PRO A 255 -19.09 14.34 -2.90
N ASN A 256 -17.91 13.98 -3.40
CA ASN A 256 -17.17 14.73 -4.43
C ASN A 256 -17.36 14.15 -5.83
N ALA A 257 -16.81 14.81 -6.87
CA ALA A 257 -17.02 14.42 -8.26
C ALA A 257 -16.48 13.02 -8.62
N SER A 258 -15.46 12.55 -7.91
CA SER A 258 -14.83 11.24 -8.11
C SER A 258 -15.50 10.13 -7.28
N SER A 259 -16.52 10.47 -6.49
CA SER A 259 -17.19 9.52 -5.61
C SER A 259 -18.07 8.53 -6.36
N PHE A 260 -18.28 7.37 -5.75
CA PHE A 260 -19.17 6.36 -6.30
C PHE A 260 -20.62 6.88 -6.32
N ILE A 261 -21.06 7.59 -5.28
CA ILE A 261 -22.41 8.18 -5.27
C ILE A 261 -22.61 9.21 -6.38
N ALA A 262 -21.63 10.09 -6.62
CA ALA A 262 -21.74 11.06 -7.70
C ALA A 262 -21.83 10.32 -9.04
N THR A 263 -20.95 9.34 -9.27
CA THR A 263 -20.93 8.52 -10.49
C THR A 263 -22.29 7.83 -10.73
N GLU A 264 -22.85 7.18 -9.71
CA GLU A 264 -24.14 6.48 -9.81
C GLU A 264 -25.31 7.44 -10.01
N MET A 265 -25.27 8.64 -9.43
CA MET A 265 -26.35 9.63 -9.54
C MET A 265 -26.31 10.45 -10.83
N MET A 266 -25.15 10.55 -11.51
CA MET A 266 -24.99 11.37 -12.71
C MET A 266 -26.03 11.10 -13.81
N PRO A 267 -26.36 9.83 -14.16
CA PRO A 267 -27.38 9.55 -15.17
C PRO A 267 -28.75 10.13 -14.79
N ALA A 268 -29.18 9.93 -13.55
CA ALA A 268 -30.48 10.41 -13.06
C ALA A 268 -30.54 11.94 -13.01
N TYR A 269 -29.46 12.62 -12.61
CA TYR A 269 -29.38 14.08 -12.66
C TYR A 269 -29.50 14.62 -14.08
N ARG A 270 -28.83 13.99 -15.05
CA ARG A 270 -28.88 14.39 -16.46
C ARG A 270 -30.26 14.17 -17.05
N GLU A 271 -30.87 13.01 -16.78
CA GLU A 271 -32.21 12.68 -17.26
C GLU A 271 -33.26 13.63 -16.69
N ALA A 272 -33.23 13.89 -15.37
CA ALA A 272 -34.13 14.84 -14.73
C ALA A 272 -33.93 16.28 -15.27
N CYS A 273 -32.69 16.69 -15.55
CA CYS A 273 -32.39 18.00 -16.16
C CYS A 273 -32.95 18.17 -17.57
N SER A 274 -33.05 17.08 -18.35
CA SER A 274 -33.56 17.11 -19.72
C SER A 274 -35.08 17.27 -19.82
N GLN A 275 -35.81 17.12 -18.71
CA GLN A 275 -37.27 17.24 -18.68
C GLN A 275 -37.73 18.69 -18.88
N GLY A 276 -38.81 18.87 -19.66
CA GLY A 276 -39.44 20.17 -19.92
C GLY A 276 -40.96 20.09 -20.07
N GLY A 277 -41.63 21.24 -20.05
CA GLY A 277 -43.09 21.36 -20.26
C GLY A 277 -43.96 21.09 -19.01
N LYS A 278 -45.28 20.97 -19.24
CA LYS A 278 -46.26 20.73 -18.15
C LYS A 278 -45.98 19.38 -17.47
N GLY A 279 -46.11 19.32 -16.15
CA GLY A 279 -45.82 18.11 -15.36
C GLY A 279 -44.33 17.75 -15.22
N MET A 280 -43.40 18.61 -15.65
CA MET A 280 -41.94 18.40 -15.51
C MET A 280 -41.53 18.08 -14.07
N HIS A 281 -42.05 18.82 -13.08
CA HIS A 281 -41.69 18.63 -11.67
C HIS A 281 -42.01 17.20 -11.18
N VAL A 282 -43.18 16.67 -11.55
CA VAL A 282 -43.59 15.30 -11.18
C VAL A 282 -42.67 14.27 -11.83
N ARG A 283 -42.31 14.47 -13.11
CA ARG A 283 -41.36 13.58 -13.81
C ARG A 283 -39.96 13.61 -13.20
N GLN A 284 -39.44 14.79 -12.86
CA GLN A 284 -38.14 14.94 -12.19
C GLN A 284 -38.09 14.23 -10.85
N ILE A 285 -39.16 14.35 -10.05
CA ILE A 285 -39.30 13.58 -8.81
C ILE A 285 -39.26 12.09 -9.09
N SER A 286 -40.10 11.62 -10.02
CA SER A 286 -40.18 10.18 -10.33
C SER A 286 -38.84 9.60 -10.78
N ILE A 287 -38.07 10.31 -11.62
CA ILE A 287 -36.75 9.86 -12.10
C ILE A 287 -35.80 9.68 -10.92
N ILE A 288 -35.66 10.70 -10.07
CA ILE A 288 -34.75 10.66 -8.93
C ILE A 288 -35.20 9.61 -7.92
N THR A 289 -36.48 9.60 -7.52
CA THR A 289 -37.02 8.65 -6.55
C THR A 289 -36.91 7.20 -7.03
N ASN A 290 -37.18 6.92 -8.31
CA ASN A 290 -37.01 5.58 -8.86
C ASN A 290 -35.55 5.15 -8.84
N HIS A 291 -34.61 6.07 -9.11
CA HIS A 291 -33.19 5.76 -9.08
C HIS A 291 -32.66 5.56 -7.64
N THR A 292 -33.15 6.32 -6.66
CA THR A 292 -32.63 6.29 -5.29
C THR A 292 -33.32 5.29 -4.37
N SER A 293 -34.65 5.24 -4.37
CA SER A 293 -35.44 4.45 -3.44
C SER A 293 -35.80 3.07 -3.99
N ASN A 294 -35.94 2.96 -5.31
CA ASN A 294 -36.26 1.71 -6.01
C ASN A 294 -35.10 1.18 -6.87
N GLY A 295 -33.96 1.88 -6.87
CA GLY A 295 -32.84 1.59 -7.75
C GLY A 295 -31.71 0.81 -7.10
N THR A 296 -30.64 0.59 -7.86
CA THR A 296 -29.52 -0.27 -7.48
C THR A 296 -28.29 0.52 -7.00
N ILE A 297 -28.39 1.83 -6.75
CA ILE A 297 -27.25 2.71 -6.43
C ILE A 297 -26.36 2.10 -5.34
N PHE A 298 -26.95 1.81 -4.20
CA PHE A 298 -26.23 1.30 -3.04
C PHE A 298 -25.70 -0.13 -3.25
N HIS A 299 -26.40 -0.92 -4.06
CA HIS A 299 -25.91 -2.22 -4.50
C HIS A 299 -24.66 -2.08 -5.39
N ASN A 300 -24.68 -1.15 -6.34
CA ASN A 300 -23.58 -0.86 -7.26
C ASN A 300 -22.37 -0.30 -6.51
N ILE A 301 -22.58 0.65 -5.57
CA ILE A 301 -21.54 1.19 -4.69
C ILE A 301 -20.90 0.06 -3.88
N SER A 302 -21.71 -0.79 -3.23
CA SER A 302 -21.20 -1.92 -2.44
C SER A 302 -20.43 -2.93 -3.30
N ALA A 303 -20.93 -3.27 -4.49
CA ALA A 303 -20.25 -4.16 -5.42
C ALA A 303 -18.91 -3.58 -5.90
N LYS A 304 -18.88 -2.29 -6.25
CA LYS A 304 -17.66 -1.60 -6.69
C LYS A 304 -16.63 -1.50 -5.57
N MET A 305 -17.04 -1.07 -4.38
CA MET A 305 -16.18 -1.02 -3.19
C MET A 305 -15.56 -2.38 -2.90
N ARG A 306 -16.35 -3.46 -2.86
CA ARG A 306 -15.82 -4.82 -2.62
C ARG A 306 -14.83 -5.24 -3.69
N LYS A 307 -15.13 -4.98 -4.96
CA LYS A 307 -14.22 -5.29 -6.08
C LYS A 307 -12.88 -4.58 -5.92
N GLU A 308 -12.90 -3.27 -5.67
CA GLU A 308 -11.67 -2.48 -5.47
C GLU A 308 -10.86 -3.00 -4.27
N MET A 309 -11.51 -3.32 -3.14
CA MET A 309 -10.81 -3.87 -1.97
C MET A 309 -10.17 -5.23 -2.25
N ILE A 310 -10.88 -6.13 -2.93
CA ILE A 310 -10.37 -7.46 -3.29
C ILE A 310 -9.17 -7.32 -4.21
N ASN A 311 -9.25 -6.44 -5.22
CA ASN A 311 -8.12 -6.18 -6.13
C ASN A 311 -6.89 -5.69 -5.36
N ILE A 312 -7.05 -4.75 -4.42
CA ILE A 312 -5.91 -4.26 -3.63
C ILE A 312 -5.31 -5.35 -2.75
N ILE A 313 -6.15 -6.21 -2.14
CA ILE A 313 -5.65 -7.37 -1.40
C ILE A 313 -4.88 -8.30 -2.33
N ASP A 314 -5.46 -8.67 -3.47
CA ASP A 314 -4.84 -9.64 -4.36
C ASP A 314 -3.51 -9.13 -4.94
N ASP A 315 -3.48 -7.85 -5.34
CA ASP A 315 -2.29 -7.23 -5.92
C ASP A 315 -1.17 -7.05 -4.88
N GLU A 316 -1.48 -6.54 -3.70
CA GLU A 316 -0.46 -6.22 -2.70
C GLU A 316 -0.02 -7.48 -1.91
N PHE A 317 -0.91 -8.43 -1.62
CA PHE A 317 -0.50 -9.74 -1.08
C PHE A 317 0.20 -10.61 -2.11
N GLY A 318 -0.13 -10.47 -3.39
CA GLY A 318 0.60 -11.11 -4.47
C GLY A 318 2.06 -10.67 -4.52
N LYS A 319 2.31 -9.35 -4.40
CA LYS A 319 3.68 -8.80 -4.30
C LYS A 319 4.40 -9.29 -3.06
N LEU A 320 3.72 -9.26 -1.92
CA LEU A 320 4.29 -9.74 -0.66
C LEU A 320 4.74 -11.20 -0.75
N LYS A 321 3.91 -12.04 -1.36
CA LYS A 321 4.27 -13.43 -1.62
C LYS A 321 5.50 -13.53 -2.51
N GLY A 322 5.55 -12.75 -3.60
CA GLY A 322 6.71 -12.70 -4.50
C GLY A 322 8.01 -12.35 -3.76
N GLU A 323 8.00 -11.31 -2.91
CA GLU A 323 9.19 -10.91 -2.14
C GLU A 323 9.66 -12.01 -1.16
N VAL A 324 8.72 -12.72 -0.54
CA VAL A 324 9.04 -13.86 0.34
C VAL A 324 9.60 -15.02 -0.47
N ASP A 325 8.93 -15.40 -1.56
CA ASP A 325 9.35 -16.49 -2.46
C ASP A 325 10.77 -16.22 -3.00
N ASP A 326 11.03 -15.00 -3.52
CA ASP A 326 12.34 -14.58 -4.03
C ASP A 326 13.42 -14.63 -2.94
N THR A 327 13.08 -14.24 -1.70
CA THR A 327 14.02 -14.27 -0.58
C THR A 327 14.42 -15.70 -0.24
N PHE A 328 13.46 -16.60 -0.12
CA PHE A 328 13.73 -17.99 0.19
C PHE A 328 14.45 -18.70 -0.97
N ASP A 329 14.11 -18.41 -2.22
CA ASP A 329 14.83 -18.95 -3.39
C ASP A 329 16.30 -18.54 -3.40
N LEU A 330 16.59 -17.28 -3.04
CA LEU A 330 17.96 -16.81 -2.95
C LEU A 330 18.72 -17.43 -1.78
N ILE A 331 18.06 -17.65 -0.63
CA ILE A 331 18.65 -18.40 0.49
C ILE A 331 18.91 -19.84 0.08
N GLY A 332 17.98 -20.49 -0.61
CA GLY A 332 18.15 -21.84 -1.14
C GLY A 332 19.38 -21.93 -2.03
N LYS A 333 19.55 -20.96 -2.96
CA LYS A 333 20.76 -20.87 -3.80
C LYS A 333 22.03 -20.64 -2.99
N ASP A 334 22.00 -19.77 -1.98
CA ASP A 334 23.16 -19.54 -1.11
C ASP A 334 23.54 -20.83 -0.33
N ILE A 335 22.56 -21.58 0.18
CA ILE A 335 22.76 -22.88 0.81
C ILE A 335 23.30 -23.88 -0.19
N GLU A 336 22.70 -24.01 -1.37
CA GLU A 336 23.17 -24.91 -2.43
C GLU A 336 24.62 -24.61 -2.81
N MET A 337 24.99 -23.33 -2.96
CA MET A 337 26.37 -22.94 -3.25
C MET A 337 27.33 -23.29 -2.10
N ALA A 338 26.90 -23.14 -0.85
CA ALA A 338 27.68 -23.47 0.33
C ALA A 338 27.82 -24.99 0.57
N VAL A 339 26.76 -25.75 0.25
CA VAL A 339 26.65 -27.20 0.47
C VAL A 339 27.14 -28.00 -0.73
N ALA A 340 27.23 -27.41 -1.93
CA ALA A 340 27.84 -28.01 -3.11
C ALA A 340 29.32 -28.33 -2.87
N GLU A 341 29.57 -29.41 -2.14
CA GLU A 341 30.85 -30.08 -2.08
C GLU A 341 31.15 -30.72 -3.44
N LYS A 342 32.37 -30.52 -3.92
CA LYS A 342 33.16 -31.50 -4.70
C LYS A 342 32.43 -32.16 -5.89
N PRO A 343 32.38 -31.54 -7.09
CA PRO A 343 32.15 -32.31 -8.30
C PRO A 343 33.28 -33.32 -8.47
N GLN A 344 32.92 -34.59 -8.59
CA GLN A 344 33.74 -35.58 -9.28
C GLN A 344 34.17 -34.97 -10.63
N SER A 345 35.49 -34.84 -10.80
CA SER A 345 36.20 -34.63 -12.06
C SER A 345 35.42 -33.95 -13.18
N SER A 346 35.46 -32.62 -13.25
CA SER A 346 35.64 -31.96 -14.56
C SER A 346 36.32 -30.61 -14.37
N SER A 347 37.49 -30.50 -15.01
CA SER A 347 38.38 -29.35 -14.98
C SER A 347 37.75 -28.16 -15.71
N HIS A 348 37.20 -27.20 -14.97
CA HIS A 348 37.02 -25.84 -15.46
C HIS A 348 37.62 -24.84 -14.47
N ALA A 349 38.86 -24.44 -14.73
CA ALA A 349 39.50 -23.35 -14.00
C ALA A 349 38.75 -22.02 -14.26
N LEU A 350 38.55 -21.23 -13.21
CA LEU A 350 38.11 -19.83 -13.30
C LEU A 350 38.96 -19.06 -14.32
N SER A 351 38.32 -18.27 -15.19
CA SER A 351 39.04 -17.48 -16.18
C SER A 351 39.98 -16.46 -15.50
N PRO A 352 41.12 -16.13 -16.12
CA PRO A 352 42.06 -15.13 -15.60
C PRO A 352 41.41 -13.76 -15.36
N GLU A 353 40.36 -13.41 -16.12
CA GLU A 353 39.61 -12.17 -15.94
C GLU A 353 38.80 -12.16 -14.65
N ALA A 354 38.14 -13.27 -14.30
CA ALA A 354 37.35 -13.39 -13.08
C ALA A 354 38.22 -13.24 -11.82
N LYS A 355 39.40 -13.88 -11.81
CA LYS A 355 40.40 -13.72 -10.72
C LYS A 355 40.87 -12.28 -10.57
N LYS A 356 41.19 -11.59 -11.67
CA LYS A 356 41.60 -10.18 -11.65
C LYS A 356 40.52 -9.23 -11.12
N LEU A 357 39.24 -9.56 -11.35
CA LEU A 357 38.13 -8.75 -10.88
C LEU A 357 37.96 -8.88 -9.36
N ILE A 358 38.03 -10.10 -8.85
CA ILE A 358 37.94 -10.40 -7.41
C ILE A 358 39.10 -9.73 -6.65
N ASP A 359 40.34 -9.84 -7.15
CA ASP A 359 41.51 -9.22 -6.53
C ASP A 359 41.44 -7.68 -6.49
N ARG A 360 40.81 -7.05 -7.50
CA ARG A 360 40.56 -5.60 -7.51
C ARG A 360 39.51 -5.18 -6.51
N LEU A 361 38.44 -5.96 -6.36
CA LEU A 361 37.37 -5.66 -5.42
C LEU A 361 37.85 -5.83 -3.98
N ALA A 362 38.63 -6.88 -3.68
CA ALA A 362 39.22 -7.10 -2.36
C ALA A 362 40.20 -5.98 -1.96
N LYS A 363 41.02 -5.46 -2.89
CA LYS A 363 41.94 -4.34 -2.62
C LYS A 363 41.23 -3.03 -2.31
N ASN A 364 40.08 -2.77 -2.92
CA ASN A 364 39.35 -1.52 -2.74
C ASN A 364 38.45 -1.52 -1.49
N LEU A 365 38.22 -2.68 -0.87
CA LEU A 365 37.46 -2.81 0.39
C LEU A 365 38.35 -2.72 1.64
N LEU A 366 39.68 -2.81 1.48
CA LEU A 366 40.67 -2.73 2.56
C LEU A 366 41.48 -1.42 2.56
N SER A 367 41.13 -0.47 1.68
CA SER A 367 41.65 0.90 1.61
C SER A 367 40.53 1.90 1.90
#